data_AF-A0A061QI62-F1
#
_entry.id   AF-A0A061QI62-F1
#
_cell.length_a   1.000
_cell.length_b   1.000
_cell.length_c   1.000
_cell.angle_alpha   90.00
_cell.angle_beta   90.00
_cell.angle_gamma   90.00
#
_symmetry.space_group_name_H-M   'P 1'
#
loop_
_entity.id
_entity.type
_entity.pdbx_description
1 polymer ?
#
loop_
_entity_poly.entity_id
_entity_poly.type
_entity_poly.pdbx_seq_one_letter_code
_entity_poly.pdbx_strand_id
1 'polypeptide(L)' 'MTGNPEFPTETTPEGEQIIAPGVKPITLRDRLEWRARQPMTPKHNSNTQQKPCDLGLFDVEGRRQIDWIDEMRRGKP' A
#
# COMPACT_ATOMS: atom_id res chain seq x y z
N MET A 1 -24.79 22.51 40.97
CA MET A 1 -24.23 21.16 40.78
C MET A 1 -23.89 21.01 39.30
N THR A 2 -22.67 21.41 38.92
CA THR A 2 -22.18 21.25 37.55
C THR A 2 -21.70 19.81 37.40
N GLY A 3 -22.38 19.01 36.58
CA GLY A 3 -21.96 17.65 36.30
C GLY A 3 -20.54 17.64 35.73
N ASN A 4 -19.67 16.77 36.27
CA ASN A 4 -18.37 16.52 35.67
C ASN A 4 -18.59 16.14 34.20
N PRO A 5 -17.88 16.75 33.23
CA PRO A 5 -17.89 16.24 31.88
C PRO A 5 -17.32 14.81 31.93
N GLU A 6 -18.16 13.82 31.60
CA GLU A 6 -17.69 12.45 31.36
C GLU A 6 -16.80 12.49 30.13
N PHE A 7 -15.49 12.47 30.35
CA PHE A 7 -14.54 12.41 29.26
C PHE A 7 -14.53 10.99 28.69
N PRO A 8 -14.56 10.84 27.35
CA PRO A 8 -14.46 9.53 26.74
C PRO A 8 -13.08 8.94 27.01
N THR A 9 -13.03 7.66 27.37
CA THR A 9 -11.81 6.92 27.69
C THR A 9 -11.45 5.93 26.58
N GLU A 10 -10.16 5.63 26.42
CA GLU A 10 -9.62 4.66 25.48
C GLU A 10 -8.62 3.74 26.19
N THR A 11 -8.66 2.43 25.91
CA THR A 11 -7.69 1.46 26.42
C THR A 11 -6.43 1.48 25.55
N THR A 12 -5.29 1.80 26.15
CA THR A 12 -3.96 1.74 25.53
C THR A 12 -3.09 0.66 26.21
N PRO A 13 -1.90 0.34 25.67
CA PRO A 13 -0.96 -0.58 26.35
C PRO A 13 -0.56 -0.15 27.78
N GLU A 14 -0.67 1.14 28.08
CA GLU A 14 -0.38 1.74 29.38
C GLU A 14 -1.59 1.77 30.34
N GLY A 15 -2.79 1.37 29.87
CA GLY A 15 -4.02 1.32 30.67
C GLY A 15 -5.17 2.12 30.07
N GLU A 16 -6.22 2.39 30.87
CA GLU A 16 -7.28 3.32 30.45
C GLU A 16 -6.77 4.76 30.49
N GLN A 17 -6.88 5.46 29.37
CA GLN A 17 -6.50 6.87 29.23
C GLN A 17 -7.72 7.73 28.88
N ILE A 18 -7.68 8.99 29.29
CA ILE A 18 -8.70 9.99 28.99
C ILE A 18 -8.37 10.66 27.65
N ILE A 19 -9.35 10.75 26.76
CA ILE A 19 -9.19 11.47 25.49
C ILE A 19 -9.20 12.98 25.78
N ALA A 20 -8.24 13.69 25.20
CA ALA A 20 -8.15 15.14 25.32
C ALA A 20 -9.45 15.84 24.84
N PRO A 21 -9.96 16.85 25.56
CA PRO A 21 -11.20 17.54 25.18
C PRO A 21 -11.12 18.11 23.76
N GLY A 22 -12.16 17.88 22.95
CA GLY A 22 -12.23 18.35 21.57
C GLY A 22 -11.45 17.51 20.55
N VAL A 23 -10.77 16.45 20.97
CA VAL A 23 -10.06 15.51 20.09
C VAL A 23 -10.94 14.30 19.84
N LYS A 24 -11.14 13.95 18.56
CA LYS A 24 -11.84 12.71 18.18
C LYS A 24 -10.85 11.53 18.24
N PRO A 25 -11.20 10.39 18.87
CA PRO A 25 -10.35 9.21 18.87
C PRO A 25 -10.20 8.63 17.45
N ILE A 26 -9.01 8.11 17.15
CA ILE A 26 -8.71 7.49 15.86
C ILE A 26 -9.13 6.01 15.91
N THR A 27 -10.22 5.70 15.22
CA THR A 27 -10.74 4.34 15.17
C THR A 27 -9.91 3.43 14.28
N LEU A 28 -10.05 2.11 14.42
CA LEU A 28 -9.44 1.15 13.49
C LEU A 28 -9.84 1.42 12.04
N ARG A 29 -11.10 1.81 11.81
CA ARG A 29 -11.60 2.18 10.48
C ARG A 29 -10.82 3.36 9.92
N ASP A 30 -10.61 4.41 10.70
CA ASP A 30 -9.85 5.59 10.27
C ASP A 30 -8.41 5.21 9.88
N ARG A 31 -7.77 4.33 10.67
CA ARG A 31 -6.41 3.83 10.39
C ARG A 31 -6.34 3.03 9.08
N LEU A 32 -7.32 2.15 8.85
CA LEU A 32 -7.40 1.33 7.65
C LEU A 32 -7.70 2.16 6.40
N GLU A 33 -8.62 3.12 6.52
CA GLU A 33 -9.02 4.01 5.45
C GLU A 33 -7.85 4.92 5.02
N TRP A 34 -7.10 5.44 6.00
CA TRP A 34 -5.86 6.17 5.74
C TRP A 34 -4.85 5.31 4.98
N ARG A 35 -4.61 4.07 5.43
CA ARG A 35 -3.65 3.15 4.82
C ARG A 35 -4.05 2.75 3.40
N ALA A 36 -5.34 2.57 3.13
CA ALA A 36 -5.85 2.22 1.80
C ALA A 36 -5.66 3.33 0.76
N ARG A 37 -5.62 4.60 1.19
CA ARG A 37 -5.34 5.75 0.32
C ARG A 37 -3.86 5.98 0.05
N GLN A 38 -2.97 5.36 0.82
CA GLN A 38 -1.53 5.52 0.62
C GLN A 38 -1.09 4.79 -0.67
N PRO A 39 -0.04 5.29 -1.35
CA PRO A 39 0.61 4.55 -2.42
C PRO A 39 1.03 3.15 -1.94
N MET A 40 0.97 2.17 -2.84
CA MET A 40 1.46 0.83 -2.53
C MET A 40 2.96 0.87 -2.21
N THR A 41 3.32 0.57 -0.97
CA THR A 41 4.72 0.46 -0.57
C THR A 41 5.31 -0.90 -0.98
N PRO A 42 6.59 -0.96 -1.39
CA PRO A 42 7.22 -2.24 -1.70
C PRO A 42 7.28 -3.13 -0.46
N LYS A 43 6.96 -4.43 -0.61
CA LYS A 43 6.82 -5.35 0.53
C LYS A 43 8.14 -5.77 1.19
N HIS A 44 9.26 -5.75 0.45
CA HIS A 44 10.52 -6.35 0.89
C HIS A 44 11.64 -5.34 1.12
N ASN A 45 11.74 -4.30 0.29
CA ASN A 45 12.78 -3.28 0.40
C ASN A 45 12.18 -1.92 0.01
N SER A 46 12.27 -0.93 0.89
CA SER A 46 11.73 0.42 0.69
C SER A 46 12.28 1.13 -0.54
N ASN A 47 13.46 0.73 -1.01
CA ASN A 47 14.12 1.27 -2.20
C ASN A 47 13.80 0.49 -3.49
N THR A 48 12.96 -0.56 -3.42
CA THR A 48 12.59 -1.32 -4.61
C THR A 48 11.66 -0.52 -5.49
N GLN A 49 12.12 -0.22 -6.71
CA GLN A 49 11.29 0.40 -7.73
C GLN A 49 10.18 -0.56 -8.19
N GLN A 50 9.02 0.02 -8.53
CA GLN A 50 7.94 -0.72 -9.16
C GLN A 50 8.43 -1.25 -10.51
N LYS A 51 8.29 -2.57 -10.71
CA LYS A 51 8.60 -3.23 -11.98
C LYS A 51 7.67 -2.69 -13.09
N PRO A 52 8.18 -2.42 -14.30
CA PRO A 52 7.32 -2.07 -15.44
C PRO A 52 6.26 -3.15 -15.69
N CYS A 53 5.12 -2.73 -16.24
CA CYS A 53 3.96 -3.60 -16.50
C CYS A 53 4.27 -4.72 -17.49
N ASP A 54 5.23 -4.49 -18.39
CA ASP A 54 5.63 -5.43 -19.43
C ASP A 54 6.80 -6.29 -18.97
N LEU A 55 6.64 -6.98 -17.83
CA LEU A 55 7.64 -7.94 -17.34
C LEU A 55 6.99 -9.30 -17.13
N GLY A 56 7.51 -10.32 -17.83
CA GLY A 56 7.13 -11.72 -17.65
C GLY A 56 6.17 -12.22 -18.73
N LEU A 57 5.19 -13.05 -18.34
CA LEU A 57 4.33 -13.79 -19.29
C LEU A 57 3.54 -12.87 -20.24
N PHE A 58 3.27 -11.62 -19.84
CA PHE A 58 2.53 -10.62 -20.62
C PHE A 58 3.42 -9.53 -21.20
N ASP A 59 4.74 -9.73 -21.23
CA ASP A 59 5.66 -8.82 -21.90
C ASP A 59 5.45 -8.93 -23.43
N VAL A 60 4.53 -8.11 -23.94
CA VAL A 60 4.14 -8.08 -25.37
C VAL A 60 5.35 -7.71 -26.23
N GLU A 61 6.16 -6.77 -25.78
CA GLU A 61 7.35 -6.33 -26.50
C GLU A 61 8.44 -7.41 -26.47
N GLY A 62 8.63 -8.09 -25.34
CA GLY A 62 9.52 -9.25 -25.22
C GLY A 62 9.12 -10.38 -26.18
N ARG A 63 7.82 -10.66 -26.33
CA ARG A 63 7.33 -11.64 -27.31
C ARG A 63 7.60 -11.21 -28.75
N ARG A 64 7.30 -9.95 -29.10
CA ARG A 64 7.59 -9.41 -30.45
C ARG A 64 9.08 -9.49 -30.79
N GLN A 65 9.95 -9.25 -29.82
CA GLN A 65 11.40 -9.37 -30.02
C GLN A 65 11.82 -10.82 -30.28
N ILE A 66 11.23 -11.79 -29.57
CA ILE A 66 11.49 -13.22 -29.81
C ILE A 66 11.04 -13.62 -31.23
N ASP A 67 9.81 -13.26 -31.61
CA ASP A 67 9.26 -13.55 -32.93
C ASP A 67 10.15 -12.97 -34.05
N TRP A 68 10.62 -11.73 -33.87
CA TRP A 68 11.53 -11.07 -34.80
C TRP A 68 12.90 -11.77 -34.91
N ILE A 69 13.47 -12.20 -33.77
CA ILE A 69 14.73 -12.95 -33.75
C ILE A 69 14.57 -14.29 -34.48
N ASP A 70 13.46 -14.98 -34.27
CA ASP A 70 13.17 -16.25 -34.95
C ASP A 70 12.99 -16.05 -36.45
N GLU A 71 12.32 -14.98 -36.88
CA GLU A 71 12.21 -14.61 -38.30
C GLU A 71 13.60 -14.34 -38.92
N MET A 72 14.43 -13.54 -38.24
CA MET A 72 15.81 -13.25 -38.68
C MET A 72 16.68 -14.51 -38.80
N ARG A 73 16.43 -15.53 -37.97
CA ARG A 73 17.14 -16.81 -38.02
C ARG A 73 16.69 -17.71 -39.16
N ARG A 74 15.43 -17.64 -39.59
CA ARG A 74 14.89 -18.43 -40.71
C ARG A 74 15.51 -18.07 -42.06
N GLY A 75 16.05 -16.86 -42.21
CA GLY A 75 16.66 -16.36 -43.44
C GLY A 75 18.17 -16.58 -43.57
N LYS A 76 18.84 -17.23 -42.61
CA LYS A 76 20.25 -17.61 -42.74
C LYS A 76 20.38 -19.00 -43.39
N PRO A 77 21.30 -19.20 -44.37
CA PRO A 77 21.57 -20.51 -44.93
C PRO A 77 22.11 -21.48 -43.88
#